data_AF-A0A3D2H718-F1
#
_entry.id   AF-A0A3D2H718-F1
#
_cell.length_a   1.000
_cell.length_b   1.000
_cell.length_c   1.000
_cell.angle_alpha   90.00
_cell.angle_beta   90.00
_cell.angle_gamma   90.00
#
_symmetry.space_group_name_H-M   'P 1'
#
loop_
_entity.id
_entity.type
_entity.pdbx_description
1 polymer ?
#
loop_
_entity_poly.entity_id
_entity_poly.type
_entity_poly.pdbx_seq_one_letter_code
_entity_poly.pdbx_strand_id
1 'polypeptide(L)' 'MRTKTKTKSSKAETVTNLSEEQRRQYVEVAAYHLAEKDGFKCGCDLENWLAAEVEIDQLPAENSYPTT' A
#
# COMPACT_ATOMS: atom_id res chain seq x y z
N MET A 1 19.72 20.71 10.05
CA MET A 1 19.15 20.30 8.75
C MET A 1 19.16 18.78 8.71
N ARG A 2 18.01 18.10 8.67
CA ARG A 2 17.97 16.63 8.67
C ARG A 2 17.99 16.12 7.22
N THR A 3 19.05 15.41 6.85
CA THR A 3 19.17 14.65 5.60
C THR A 3 18.73 13.20 5.83
N LYS A 4 17.86 12.65 4.99
CA LYS A 4 17.63 11.21 4.77
C LYS A 4 16.74 11.05 3.52
N THR A 5 17.36 10.81 2.36
CA THR A 5 17.43 9.53 1.63
C THR A 5 16.11 9.09 0.98
N LYS A 6 16.10 9.23 -0.35
CA LYS A 6 15.13 8.73 -1.32
C LYS A 6 15.16 7.19 -1.35
N THR A 7 14.06 6.54 -0.99
CA THR A 7 13.85 5.11 -1.27
C THR A 7 12.74 4.98 -2.29
N LYS A 8 13.12 4.55 -3.49
CA LYS A 8 12.19 4.16 -4.55
C LYS A 8 11.48 2.88 -4.10
N SER A 9 10.20 2.96 -3.74
CA SER A 9 9.36 1.77 -3.64
C SER A 9 8.87 1.46 -5.05
N SER A 10 9.60 0.58 -5.70
CA SER A 10 9.19 -0.08 -6.93
C SER A 10 7.87 -0.82 -6.69
N LYS A 11 7.01 -0.81 -7.70
CA LYS A 11 6.18 -1.95 -8.16
C LYS A 11 4.67 -1.70 -8.20
N ALA A 12 4.29 -0.79 -9.08
CA ALA A 12 3.02 -0.84 -9.80
C ALA A 12 3.08 -1.84 -10.97
N GLU A 13 3.69 -3.01 -10.78
CA GLU A 13 3.82 -4.00 -11.85
C GLU A 13 3.34 -5.36 -11.33
N THR A 14 2.21 -5.79 -11.92
CA THR A 14 1.55 -7.10 -11.86
C THR A 14 0.69 -7.41 -10.63
N VAL A 15 -0.44 -6.72 -10.51
CA VAL A 15 -1.58 -7.02 -9.61
C VAL A 15 -2.46 -8.14 -10.18
N THR A 16 -1.87 -9.22 -10.71
CA THR A 16 -2.66 -10.35 -11.25
C THR A 16 -2.51 -11.62 -10.42
N ASN A 17 -1.56 -11.69 -9.49
CA ASN A 17 -1.46 -12.77 -8.50
C ASN A 17 -0.54 -12.36 -7.34
N LEU A 18 -0.99 -11.49 -6.44
CA LEU A 18 -0.23 -11.22 -5.22
C LEU A 18 -0.36 -12.44 -4.30
N SER A 19 0.76 -13.12 -4.02
CA SER A 19 0.82 -14.09 -2.91
C SER A 19 0.34 -13.41 -1.61
N GLU A 20 -0.24 -14.18 -0.70
CA GLU A 20 -0.65 -13.69 0.63
C GLU A 20 0.50 -13.02 1.39
N GLU A 21 1.73 -13.46 1.14
CA GLU A 21 2.96 -12.87 1.69
C GLU A 21 3.20 -11.47 1.11
N GLN A 22 3.02 -11.32 -0.21
CA GLN A 22 3.20 -10.05 -0.90
C GLN A 22 2.10 -9.06 -0.49
N ARG A 23 0.84 -9.51 -0.37
CA ARG A 23 -0.26 -8.67 0.16
C ARG A 23 0.10 -8.11 1.53
N ARG A 24 0.59 -8.96 2.45
CA ARG A 24 1.02 -8.52 3.79
C ARG A 24 2.15 -7.48 3.74
N GLN A 25 3.15 -7.69 2.89
CA GLN A 25 4.23 -6.72 2.71
C GLN A 25 3.73 -5.38 2.16
N TYR A 26 2.79 -5.39 1.20
CA TYR A 26 2.21 -4.16 0.67
C TYR A 26 1.35 -3.43 1.69
N VAL A 27 0.54 -4.16 2.46
CA VAL A 27 -0.27 -3.60 3.55
C VAL A 27 0.61 -2.96 4.60
N GLU A 28 1.72 -3.59 5.00
CA GLU A 28 2.68 -3.01 5.96
C GLU A 28 3.27 -1.68 5.46
N VAL A 29 3.73 -1.66 4.21
CA VAL A 29 4.32 -0.46 3.59
C VAL A 29 3.28 0.65 3.44
N ALA A 30 2.06 0.32 3.01
CA ALA A 30 0.97 1.28 2.88
C ALA A 30 0.54 1.85 4.25
N ALA A 31 0.42 1.01 5.28
CA ALA A 31 0.09 1.43 6.64
C ALA A 31 1.16 2.38 7.21
N TYR A 32 2.44 2.09 6.96
CA TYR A 32 3.54 2.98 7.33
C TYR A 32 3.43 4.35 6.63
N HIS A 33 3.14 4.37 5.32
CA HIS A 33 2.99 5.62 4.59
C HIS A 33 1.74 6.42 5.01
N LEU A 34 0.63 5.74 5.34
CA LEU A 34 -0.57 6.38 5.87
C LEU A 34 -0.29 7.01 7.23
N ALA A 35 0.40 6.28 8.11
CA ALA A 35 0.85 6.82 9.39
C ALA A 35 1.80 8.00 9.21
N GLU A 36 2.76 7.92 8.28
CA GLU A 36 3.68 9.03 7.98
C GLU A 36 2.94 10.27 7.46
N LYS A 37 1.98 10.08 6.54
CA LYS A 37 1.14 11.16 5.99
C LYS A 37 0.28 11.82 7.06
N ASP A 38 -0.23 11.05 8.01
CA ASP A 38 -1.04 11.56 9.11
C ASP A 38 -0.19 12.12 10.26
N GLY A 39 1.13 11.91 10.23
CA GLY A 39 2.09 12.41 11.21
C GLY A 39 2.25 11.52 12.44
N PHE A 40 2.00 10.21 12.30
CA PHE A 40 2.06 9.18 13.33
C PHE A 40 1.21 9.53 14.56
N LYS A 41 -0.05 9.88 14.32
CA LYS A 41 -0.99 10.18 15.40
C LYS A 41 -1.21 8.95 16.28
N CYS A 42 -1.13 9.17 17.59
CA CYS A 42 -1.39 8.15 18.58
C CYS A 42 -2.85 7.67 18.48
N GLY A 43 -3.05 6.37 18.28
CA GLY A 43 -4.38 5.76 18.18
C GLY A 43 -4.87 5.51 16.76
N CYS A 44 -4.21 6.07 15.74
CA CYS A 44 -4.58 5.87 14.34
C CYS A 44 -3.86 4.67 13.70
N ASP A 45 -3.03 3.93 14.45
CA ASP A 45 -2.32 2.76 13.94
C ASP A 45 -3.28 1.78 13.26
N LEU A 46 -4.32 1.34 13.97
CA LEU A 46 -5.30 0.37 13.45
C LEU A 46 -6.06 0.91 12.23
N GLU A 47 -6.41 2.19 12.23
CA GLU A 47 -7.10 2.85 11.11
C GLU A 47 -6.20 2.89 9.86
N ASN A 48 -4.90 3.16 10.03
CA ASN A 48 -3.93 3.15 8.95
C ASN A 48 -3.72 1.73 8.40
N TRP A 49 -3.73 0.70 9.25
CA TRP A 49 -3.68 -0.70 8.83
C TRP A 49 -4.93 -1.11 8.03
N LEU A 50 -6.12 -0.76 8.52
CA LEU A 50 -7.39 -1.04 7.81
C LEU A 50 -7.47 -0.33 6.46
N ALA A 51 -7.08 0.94 6.42
CA ALA A 51 -7.06 1.73 5.19
C ALA A 51 -6.06 1.17 4.16
N ALA A 52 -4.90 0.68 4.62
CA ALA A 52 -3.92 0.01 3.78
C ALA A 52 -4.47 -1.30 3.18
N GLU A 53 -5.14 -2.14 3.97
CA GLU A 53 -5.77 -3.36 3.45
C GLU A 53 -6.80 -3.08 2.36
N VAL A 54 -7.64 -2.05 2.56
CA VAL A 54 -8.63 -1.62 1.58
C VAL A 54 -7.96 -1.10 0.31
N GLU A 55 -6.88 -0.31 0.41
CA GLU A 55 -6.15 0.18 -0.76
C GLU A 55 -5.56 -0.96 -1.59
N ILE A 56 -5.00 -1.97 -0.94
CA ILE A 56 -4.42 -3.14 -1.63
C ILE A 56 -5.50 -4.05 -2.24
N ASP A 57 -6.65 -4.17 -1.58
CA ASP A 57 -7.79 -4.97 -2.07
C ASP A 57 -8.59 -4.27 -3.18
N GLN A 58 -8.70 -2.93 -3.10
CA GLN A 58 -9.35 -2.07 -4.09
C GLN A 58 -8.48 -1.76 -5.30
N LEU A 59 -7.31 -2.37 -5.47
CA LEU A 59 -6.61 -2.34 -6.75
C LEU A 59 -7.30 -3.34 -7.67
N PRO A 60 -8.29 -2.95 -8.51
CA PRO A 60 -8.72 -3.84 -9.57
C PRO A 60 -7.49 -4.13 -10.41
N ALA A 61 -7.33 -5.38 -10.83
CA ALA A 61 -6.46 -5.69 -11.95
C ALA A 61 -7.01 -4.89 -13.15
N GLU A 62 -6.51 -3.67 -13.34
CA GLU A 62 -6.80 -2.79 -14.46
C GLU A 62 -6.22 -3.45 -15.72
N ASN A 63 -6.87 -4.50 -16.19
CA ASN A 63 -6.64 -5.08 -17.51
C ASN A 63 -7.75 -6.01 -18.01
N SER A 64 -8.94 -6.02 -17.40
CA SER A 64 -10.10 -6.67 -18.02
C SER A 64 -10.77 -5.69 -18.97
N TYR A 65 -10.19 -5.54 -20.16
CA TYR A 65 -10.89 -4.89 -21.26
C TYR A 65 -12.16 -5.71 -21.56
N PRO A 66 -13.37 -5.12 -21.60
CA PRO A 66 -14.51 -5.83 -22.17
C PRO A 66 -14.22 -6.07 -23.66
N THR A 67 -13.92 -7.31 -24.02
CA THR A 67 -13.88 -7.73 -25.42
C THR A 67 -15.25 -8.27 -25.79
N THR A 68 -15.79 -7.72 -26.89
CA THR A 68 -17.03 -8.01 -27.64
C THR A 68 -18.33 -7.43 -27.11
#